data_AF-A0A3N5SCQ4-F1
#
_entry.id   AF-A0A3N5SCQ4-F1
#
_cell.length_a   1.000
_cell.length_b   1.000
_cell.length_c   1.000
_cell.angle_alpha   90.00
_cell.angle_beta   90.00
_cell.angle_gamma   90.00
#
_symmetry.space_group_name_H-M   'P 1'
#
loop_
_entity.id
_entity.type
_entity.pdbx_description
1 polymer ?
#
loop_
_entity_poly.entity_id
_entity_poly.type
_entity_poly.pdbx_seq_one_letter_code
_entity_poly.pdbx_strand_id
1 'polypeptide(L)'
;MQRLVPNDPRRRFPIPISAVDDLLPPVRAALIQPASTSQRIIRIPPGAYPIRRSAWLFELSFGWRRTPERFLGFGDDCLTIAEINDDGKVSAAQIPLACLLEIHMETVLLYSSLEFVWMQGKHIETKKIEYNTVGETLIRRQIDRTRAACPTMLAPIPVPPREETLAPLPLKFRNYLRSCLLPGEPLHAAVFQPAIRQTAGTFRPYISPNRAIGITERFVILVEDRQVLRRGERSAERDYAMIEHFYPLQHIEHITLDTTPDVSWLRLHYAQHVQHGGGADVGIPLLPAHAGLLLDALQPATELAC
;
A
#
# COMPACT_ATOMS: atom_id res chain seq x y z
N MET A 1 34.54 -9.38 -17.61
CA MET A 1 34.73 -7.91 -17.63
C MET A 1 33.52 -7.27 -18.30
N GLN A 2 32.51 -6.88 -17.52
CA GLN A 2 31.37 -6.12 -18.04
C GLN A 2 31.84 -4.69 -18.32
N ARG A 3 31.70 -4.22 -19.57
CA ARG A 3 31.90 -2.81 -19.92
C ARG A 3 30.94 -1.99 -19.06
N LEU A 4 31.48 -1.08 -18.26
CA LEU A 4 30.72 -0.04 -17.58
C LEU A 4 29.96 0.73 -18.66
N VAL A 5 28.67 0.43 -18.83
CA VAL A 5 27.77 1.25 -19.64
C VAL A 5 27.87 2.66 -19.08
N PRO A 6 28.01 3.70 -19.93
CA PRO A 6 28.09 5.08 -19.47
C PRO A 6 26.99 5.35 -18.44
N ASN A 7 27.41 5.95 -17.33
CA ASN A 7 26.65 6.18 -16.11
C ASN A 7 25.57 7.24 -16.38
N ASP A 8 24.59 6.92 -17.22
CA ASP A 8 23.46 7.78 -17.51
C ASP A 8 22.65 7.94 -16.22
N PRO A 9 22.64 9.13 -15.59
CA PRO A 9 21.98 9.32 -14.31
C PRO A 9 20.47 9.07 -14.41
N ARG A 10 19.88 9.17 -15.60
CA ARG A 10 18.44 8.92 -15.82
C ARG A 10 18.07 7.45 -15.64
N ARG A 11 19.02 6.52 -15.78
CA ARG A 11 18.79 5.09 -15.59
C ARG A 11 18.65 4.66 -14.13
N ARG A 12 18.69 5.60 -13.18
CA ARG A 12 18.53 5.33 -11.74
C ARG A 12 17.12 5.56 -11.22
N PHE A 13 16.21 6.02 -12.08
CA PHE A 13 14.84 6.34 -11.70
C PHE A 13 13.83 5.47 -12.45
N PRO A 14 12.62 5.26 -11.89
CA PRO A 14 11.52 4.67 -12.65
C PRO A 14 11.29 5.41 -13.97
N ILE A 15 11.15 4.68 -15.07
CA ILE A 15 10.85 5.23 -16.39
C ILE A 15 9.69 4.49 -17.05
N PRO A 16 8.81 5.20 -17.78
CA PRO A 16 7.82 4.53 -18.62
C PRO A 16 8.51 3.89 -19.82
N ILE A 17 8.02 2.73 -20.24
CA ILE A 17 8.41 2.09 -21.49
C ILE A 17 7.36 2.42 -22.54
N SER A 18 7.79 3.04 -23.64
CA SER A 18 6.89 3.57 -24.68
C SER A 18 6.31 2.47 -25.57
N ALA A 19 7.13 1.46 -25.91
CA ALA A 19 6.70 0.33 -26.73
C ALA A 19 7.16 -1.00 -26.11
N VAL A 20 6.30 -2.02 -26.20
CA VAL A 20 6.61 -3.38 -25.73
C VAL A 20 7.82 -3.98 -26.47
N ASP A 21 8.07 -3.54 -27.71
CA ASP A 21 9.23 -3.96 -28.49
C ASP A 21 10.57 -3.43 -27.99
N ASP A 22 10.56 -2.39 -27.13
CA ASP A 22 11.76 -1.87 -26.46
C ASP A 22 12.25 -2.81 -25.34
N LEU A 23 11.45 -3.83 -24.99
CA LEU A 23 11.78 -4.78 -23.93
C LEU A 23 12.63 -5.95 -24.44
N LEU A 24 13.49 -6.42 -23.54
CA LEU A 24 14.20 -7.68 -23.74
C LEU A 24 13.18 -8.82 -24.02
N PRO A 25 13.43 -9.71 -25.00
CA PRO A 25 12.50 -10.79 -25.34
C PRO A 25 11.95 -11.59 -24.15
N PRO A 26 12.74 -12.00 -23.13
CA PRO A 26 12.18 -12.74 -22.00
C PRO A 26 11.27 -11.88 -21.10
N VAL A 27 11.56 -10.57 -20.97
CA VAL A 27 10.70 -9.63 -20.23
C VAL A 27 9.40 -9.39 -20.97
N ARG A 28 9.48 -9.18 -22.29
CA ARG A 28 8.33 -9.06 -23.17
C ARG A 28 7.43 -10.30 -23.09
N ALA A 29 8.00 -11.50 -23.16
CA ALA A 29 7.25 -12.74 -23.03
C ALA A 29 6.57 -12.89 -21.66
N ALA A 30 7.21 -12.38 -20.59
CA ALA A 30 6.63 -12.38 -19.25
C ALA A 30 5.49 -11.35 -19.07
N LEU A 31 5.56 -10.21 -19.76
CA LEU A 31 4.61 -9.11 -19.61
C LEU A 31 3.42 -9.19 -20.57
N ILE A 32 3.62 -9.69 -21.80
CA ILE A 32 2.54 -9.85 -22.78
C ILE A 32 1.57 -10.90 -22.25
N GLN A 33 0.41 -10.42 -21.81
CA GLN A 33 -0.74 -11.27 -21.59
C GLN A 33 -1.54 -11.36 -22.90
N PRO A 34 -2.06 -12.55 -23.26
CA PRO A 34 -2.79 -12.72 -24.52
C PRO A 34 -4.10 -11.90 -24.59
N ALA A 35 -4.59 -11.34 -23.48
CA ALA A 35 -5.87 -10.66 -23.40
C ALA A 35 -5.82 -9.12 -23.24
N SER A 36 -4.68 -8.51 -22.92
CA SER A 36 -4.64 -7.08 -22.57
C SER A 36 -4.06 -6.23 -23.71
N THR A 37 -4.93 -5.50 -24.41
CA THR A 37 -4.55 -4.61 -25.52
C THR A 37 -3.87 -3.29 -25.09
N SER A 38 -3.80 -2.97 -23.80
CA SER A 38 -3.30 -1.68 -23.32
C SER A 38 -2.53 -1.79 -22.00
N GLN A 39 -1.44 -2.55 -22.00
CA GLN A 39 -0.56 -2.61 -20.84
C GLN A 39 0.37 -1.40 -20.78
N ARG A 40 0.42 -0.74 -19.63
CA ARG A 40 1.40 0.32 -19.35
C ARG A 40 2.54 -0.25 -18.56
N ILE A 41 3.76 -0.02 -19.03
CA ILE A 41 4.94 -0.67 -18.46
C ILE A 41 5.85 0.38 -17.85
N ILE A 42 6.21 0.18 -16.58
CA ILE A 42 7.20 0.99 -15.87
C ILE A 42 8.41 0.10 -15.57
N ARG A 43 9.59 0.53 -16.01
CA ARG A 43 10.85 -0.07 -15.60
C ARG A 43 11.31 0.54 -14.30
N ILE A 44 11.59 -0.29 -13.31
CA ILE A 44 12.24 0.05 -12.05
C ILE A 44 13.70 -0.44 -12.13
N PRO A 45 14.68 0.46 -12.18
CA PRO A 45 16.08 0.05 -12.26
C PRO A 45 16.54 -0.60 -10.95
N PRO A 46 17.64 -1.38 -10.99
CA PRO A 46 18.20 -1.96 -9.78
C PRO A 46 18.69 -0.85 -8.85
N GLY A 47 18.34 -0.97 -7.58
CA GLY A 47 18.72 -0.05 -6.51
C GLY A 47 19.55 -0.71 -5.42
N ALA A 48 20.35 0.08 -4.71
CA ALA A 48 21.04 -0.34 -3.49
C ALA A 48 20.53 0.49 -2.31
N TYR A 49 19.97 -0.18 -1.32
CA TYR A 49 19.36 0.46 -0.15
C TYR A 49 20.06 -0.01 1.13
N PRO A 50 20.29 0.86 2.11
CA PRO A 50 20.96 0.46 3.36
C PRO A 50 20.08 -0.52 4.13
N ILE A 51 20.65 -1.65 4.56
CA ILE A 51 19.96 -2.57 5.48
C ILE A 51 20.04 -1.97 6.87
N ARG A 52 18.90 -1.57 7.41
CA ARG A 52 18.79 -1.09 8.79
C ARG A 52 18.33 -2.22 9.68
N ARG A 53 19.16 -2.60 10.65
CA ARG A 53 18.73 -3.48 11.75
C ARG A 53 18.67 -2.66 13.01
N SER A 54 17.48 -2.63 13.63
CA SER A 54 17.29 -2.01 14.93
C SER A 54 17.69 -3.00 16.05
N ALA A 55 18.92 -2.90 16.57
CA ALA A 55 19.37 -3.70 17.71
C ALA A 55 19.44 -2.82 18.98
N TRP A 56 18.54 -3.09 19.93
CA TRP A 56 18.33 -2.54 21.29
C TRP A 56 18.52 -1.03 21.55
N LEU A 57 19.56 -0.36 21.04
CA LEU A 57 19.83 1.08 21.17
C LEU A 57 20.66 1.69 20.00
N PHE A 58 21.14 0.88 19.05
CA PHE A 58 21.94 1.35 17.92
C PHE A 58 21.32 0.93 16.58
N GLU A 59 21.34 1.87 15.62
CA GLU A 59 21.05 1.60 14.23
C GLU A 59 22.38 1.32 13.53
N LEU A 60 22.65 0.05 13.27
CA LEU A 60 23.85 -0.35 12.54
C LEU A 60 23.46 -0.62 11.09
N SER A 61 24.07 0.13 10.16
CA SER A 61 23.94 -0.13 8.73
C SER A 61 24.73 -1.40 8.40
N PHE A 62 24.06 -2.56 8.41
CA PHE A 62 24.67 -3.84 8.08
C PHE A 62 24.58 -4.09 6.58
N GLY A 63 25.39 -3.36 5.82
CA GLY A 63 25.50 -3.53 4.37
C GLY A 63 24.35 -2.93 3.58
N TRP A 64 24.28 -3.31 2.31
CA TRP A 64 23.34 -2.79 1.33
C TRP A 64 22.52 -3.94 0.74
N ARG A 65 21.20 -3.81 0.76
CA ARG A 65 20.31 -4.67 -0.01
C ARG A 65 20.33 -4.17 -1.43
N ARG A 66 20.70 -5.04 -2.36
CA ARG A 66 20.49 -4.80 -3.80
C ARG A 66 19.11 -5.30 -4.19
N THR A 67 18.46 -4.54 -5.05
CA THR A 67 17.19 -4.92 -5.66
C THR A 67 17.41 -5.24 -7.13
N PRO A 68 16.74 -6.27 -7.66
CA PRO A 68 16.81 -6.59 -9.08
C PRO A 68 16.17 -5.47 -9.90
N GLU A 69 16.49 -5.47 -11.19
CA GLU A 69 15.74 -4.71 -12.17
C GLU A 69 14.33 -5.30 -12.31
N ARG A 70 13.30 -4.45 -12.32
CA ARG A 70 11.91 -4.89 -12.41
C ARG A 70 11.15 -4.15 -13.49
N PHE A 71 10.11 -4.79 -14.00
CA PHE A 71 9.15 -4.20 -14.92
C PHE A 71 7.76 -4.44 -14.38
N LEU A 72 7.01 -3.34 -14.21
CA LEU A 72 5.65 -3.33 -13.70
C LEU A 72 4.72 -3.09 -14.87
N GLY A 73 3.98 -4.11 -15.27
CA GLY A 73 2.92 -4.03 -16.26
C GLY A 73 1.56 -3.83 -15.58
N PHE A 74 0.88 -2.75 -15.93
CA PHE A 74 -0.47 -2.44 -15.45
C PHE A 74 -1.46 -2.68 -16.59
N GLY A 75 -2.21 -3.77 -16.50
CA GLY A 75 -3.34 -4.09 -17.38
C GLY A 75 -4.68 -3.70 -16.74
N ASP A 76 -5.76 -3.95 -17.46
CA ASP A 76 -7.13 -3.59 -17.02
C ASP A 76 -7.66 -4.53 -15.92
N ASP A 77 -7.20 -5.78 -15.92
CA ASP A 77 -7.65 -6.87 -15.05
C ASP A 77 -6.50 -7.57 -14.30
N CYS A 78 -5.24 -7.27 -14.64
CA CYS A 78 -4.07 -7.90 -14.05
C CYS A 78 -2.88 -6.94 -13.92
N LEU A 79 -2.13 -7.07 -12.82
CA LEU A 79 -0.79 -6.51 -12.66
C LEU A 79 0.24 -7.59 -12.96
N THR A 80 1.31 -7.25 -13.66
CA THR A 80 2.44 -8.17 -13.86
C THR A 80 3.72 -7.54 -13.35
N ILE A 81 4.49 -8.32 -12.58
CA ILE A 81 5.79 -7.92 -12.05
C ILE A 81 6.81 -8.88 -12.64
N ALA A 82 7.63 -8.43 -13.58
CA ALA A 82 8.75 -9.19 -14.10
C ALA A 82 10.06 -8.71 -13.45
N GLU A 83 10.89 -9.64 -12.96
CA GLU A 83 12.18 -9.34 -12.32
C GLU A 83 13.31 -10.03 -13.07
N ILE A 84 14.41 -9.32 -13.32
CA ILE A 84 15.64 -9.90 -13.86
C ILE A 84 16.53 -10.30 -12.68
N ASN A 85 16.71 -11.61 -12.51
CA ASN A 85 17.56 -12.18 -11.45
C ASN A 85 19.05 -12.00 -11.76
N ASP A 86 19.91 -12.24 -10.77
CA ASP A 86 21.37 -12.12 -10.91
C ASP A 86 21.96 -13.06 -11.98
N ASP A 87 21.28 -14.18 -12.27
CA ASP A 87 21.66 -15.12 -13.35
C ASP A 87 21.12 -14.71 -14.74
N GLY A 88 20.44 -13.55 -14.82
CA GLY A 88 19.84 -13.02 -16.05
C GLY A 88 18.49 -13.65 -16.41
N LYS A 89 17.99 -14.62 -15.64
CA LYS A 89 16.65 -15.19 -15.89
C LYS A 89 15.57 -14.25 -15.42
N VAL A 90 14.43 -14.27 -16.13
CA VAL A 90 13.25 -13.51 -15.76
C VAL A 90 12.32 -14.38 -14.93
N SER A 91 11.97 -13.91 -13.73
CA SER A 91 10.82 -14.41 -12.97
C SER A 91 9.65 -13.44 -13.15
N ALA A 92 8.42 -13.94 -13.09
CA ALA A 92 7.24 -13.12 -13.24
C ALA A 92 6.16 -13.52 -12.25
N ALA A 93 5.50 -12.53 -11.65
CA ALA A 93 4.28 -12.70 -10.89
C ALA A 93 3.13 -11.99 -11.64
N GLN A 94 2.01 -12.70 -11.80
CA GLN A 94 0.76 -12.15 -12.32
C GLN A 94 -0.23 -12.05 -11.17
N ILE A 95 -0.81 -10.87 -11.00
CA ILE A 95 -1.71 -10.53 -9.90
C ILE A 95 -3.03 -10.11 -10.52
N PRO A 96 -4.02 -11.01 -10.64
CA PRO A 96 -5.36 -10.62 -11.02
C PRO A 96 -5.89 -9.55 -10.05
N LEU A 97 -6.49 -8.47 -10.57
CA LEU A 97 -7.03 -7.41 -9.73
C LEU A 97 -8.16 -7.89 -8.82
N ALA A 98 -8.89 -8.91 -9.26
CA ALA A 98 -9.90 -9.60 -8.47
C ALA A 98 -9.31 -10.44 -7.31
N CYS A 99 -7.99 -10.53 -7.18
CA CYS A 99 -7.31 -11.20 -6.07
C CYS A 99 -6.50 -10.24 -5.20
N LEU A 100 -6.46 -8.94 -5.54
CA LEU A 100 -5.62 -7.95 -4.87
C LEU A 100 -6.25 -7.52 -3.55
N LEU A 101 -5.63 -7.88 -2.42
CA LEU A 101 -6.14 -7.60 -1.07
C LEU A 101 -5.70 -6.24 -0.52
N GLU A 102 -4.50 -5.80 -0.87
CA GLU A 102 -3.93 -4.55 -0.38
C GLU A 102 -2.93 -3.97 -1.39
N ILE A 103 -2.94 -2.65 -1.51
CA ILE A 103 -1.84 -1.88 -2.05
C ILE A 103 -1.25 -1.04 -0.91
N HIS A 104 0.04 -1.19 -0.66
CA HIS A 104 0.76 -0.46 0.35
C HIS A 104 1.85 0.41 -0.32
N MET A 105 1.85 1.71 -0.04
CA MET A 105 2.85 2.65 -0.52
C MET A 105 3.53 3.32 0.65
N GLU A 106 4.86 3.29 0.67
CA GLU A 106 5.67 3.91 1.70
C GLU A 106 6.63 4.88 1.02
N THR A 107 6.64 6.14 1.47
CA THR A 107 7.55 7.16 0.97
C THR A 107 8.29 7.82 2.13
N VAL A 108 9.63 7.81 2.06
CA VAL A 108 10.54 8.41 3.02
C VAL A 108 11.66 9.12 2.26
N LEU A 109 11.55 10.45 2.13
CA LEU A 109 12.52 11.29 1.41
C LEU A 109 12.72 10.84 -0.05
N LEU A 110 13.87 10.22 -0.36
CA LEU A 110 14.23 9.72 -1.70
C LEU A 110 14.04 8.21 -1.86
N TYR A 111 13.58 7.56 -0.79
CA TYR A 111 13.23 6.14 -0.77
C TYR A 111 11.72 6.00 -0.84
N SER A 112 11.25 5.17 -1.77
CA SER A 112 9.87 4.72 -1.76
C SER A 112 9.81 3.21 -1.93
N SER A 113 8.73 2.63 -1.44
CA SER A 113 8.39 1.25 -1.74
C SER A 113 6.90 1.10 -2.03
N LEU A 114 6.60 0.11 -2.85
CA LEU A 114 5.27 -0.29 -3.26
C LEU A 114 5.15 -1.77 -2.97
N GLU A 115 4.12 -2.16 -2.24
CA GLU A 115 3.87 -3.53 -1.85
C GLU A 115 2.46 -3.92 -2.27
N PHE A 116 2.37 -5.09 -2.91
CA PHE A 116 1.10 -5.71 -3.27
C PHE A 116 0.91 -6.94 -2.40
N VAL A 117 -0.29 -7.08 -1.84
CA VAL A 117 -0.73 -8.28 -1.13
C VAL A 117 -1.91 -8.85 -1.90
N TRP A 118 -1.85 -10.13 -2.26
CA TRP A 118 -2.91 -10.76 -3.05
C TRP A 118 -3.10 -12.23 -2.70
N MET A 119 -4.25 -12.77 -3.10
CA MET A 119 -4.53 -14.20 -2.98
C MET A 119 -4.01 -14.96 -4.20
N GLN A 120 -3.23 -16.01 -3.95
CA GLN A 120 -2.85 -17.01 -4.95
C GLN A 120 -3.37 -18.38 -4.51
N GLY A 121 -4.54 -18.76 -5.04
CA GLY A 121 -5.26 -19.94 -4.56
C GLY A 121 -5.69 -19.76 -3.11
N LYS A 122 -5.11 -20.52 -2.19
CA LYS A 122 -5.38 -20.43 -0.73
C LYS A 122 -4.29 -19.71 0.05
N HIS A 123 -3.26 -19.21 -0.63
CA HIS A 123 -2.12 -18.55 0.01
C HIS A 123 -2.19 -17.04 -0.22
N ILE A 124 -1.77 -16.28 0.78
CA ILE A 124 -1.49 -14.86 0.63
C ILE A 124 -0.06 -14.74 0.14
N GLU A 125 0.12 -14.03 -0.96
CA GLU A 125 1.41 -13.66 -1.48
C GLU A 125 1.65 -12.18 -1.29
N THR A 126 2.91 -11.81 -1.14
CA THR A 126 3.32 -10.42 -0.94
C THR A 126 4.53 -10.10 -1.79
N LYS A 127 4.49 -8.95 -2.46
CA LYS A 127 5.60 -8.48 -3.27
C LYS A 127 5.88 -7.01 -3.02
N LYS A 128 7.01 -6.76 -2.36
CA LYS A 128 7.57 -5.42 -2.14
C LYS A 128 8.56 -5.03 -3.24
N ILE A 129 8.35 -3.85 -3.81
CA ILE A 129 9.15 -3.21 -4.84
C ILE A 129 9.69 -1.91 -4.29
N GLU A 130 11.01 -1.79 -4.20
CA GLU A 130 11.66 -0.56 -3.77
C GLU A 130 12.10 0.24 -4.99
N TYR A 131 11.98 1.57 -4.91
CA TYR A 131 12.35 2.48 -5.97
C TYR A 131 12.73 3.85 -5.42
N ASN A 132 13.26 4.70 -6.30
CA ASN A 132 13.57 6.08 -5.95
C ASN A 132 12.33 6.98 -6.14
N THR A 133 12.00 7.78 -5.13
CA THR A 133 10.79 8.64 -5.07
C THR A 133 10.65 9.62 -6.24
N VAL A 134 11.74 9.97 -6.95
CA VAL A 134 11.67 10.83 -8.15
C VAL A 134 10.68 10.29 -9.21
N GLY A 135 10.49 8.96 -9.28
CA GLY A 135 9.52 8.33 -10.18
C GLY A 135 8.13 8.07 -9.59
N GLU A 136 7.86 8.49 -8.35
CA GLU A 136 6.63 8.18 -7.61
C GLU A 136 5.37 8.63 -8.37
N THR A 137 5.37 9.81 -8.97
CA THR A 137 4.20 10.30 -9.73
C THR A 137 3.82 9.37 -10.89
N LEU A 138 4.79 8.72 -11.53
CA LEU A 138 4.52 7.75 -12.60
C LEU A 138 3.82 6.51 -12.06
N ILE A 139 4.32 5.98 -10.94
CA ILE A 139 3.80 4.79 -10.27
C ILE A 139 2.42 5.08 -9.69
N ARG A 140 2.26 6.19 -8.95
CA ARG A 140 0.99 6.65 -8.37
C ARG A 140 -0.11 6.70 -9.43
N ARG A 141 0.15 7.29 -10.61
CA ARG A 141 -0.83 7.34 -11.70
C ARG A 141 -1.29 5.97 -12.16
N GLN A 142 -0.45 4.94 -12.08
CA GLN A 142 -0.84 3.57 -12.41
C GLN A 142 -1.60 2.91 -11.27
N ILE A 143 -1.19 3.14 -10.02
CA ILE A 143 -1.94 2.70 -8.84
C ILE A 143 -3.36 3.28 -8.83
N ASP A 144 -3.52 4.57 -9.13
CA ASP A 144 -4.84 5.21 -9.21
C ASP A 144 -5.73 4.58 -10.29
N ARG A 145 -5.14 4.12 -11.42
CA ARG A 145 -5.87 3.39 -12.46
C ARG A 145 -6.31 2.02 -11.99
N THR A 146 -5.40 1.27 -11.38
CA THR A 146 -5.71 -0.02 -10.76
C THR A 146 -6.84 0.14 -9.75
N ARG A 147 -6.77 1.17 -8.92
CA ARG A 147 -7.80 1.46 -7.93
C ARG A 147 -9.14 1.84 -8.55
N ALA A 148 -9.13 2.64 -9.62
CA ALA A 148 -10.34 3.00 -10.34
C ALA A 148 -11.02 1.80 -11.03
N ALA A 149 -10.27 0.73 -11.31
CA ALA A 149 -10.80 -0.52 -11.87
C ALA A 149 -11.49 -1.42 -10.83
N CYS A 150 -11.19 -1.25 -9.53
CA CYS A 150 -11.91 -1.97 -8.47
C CYS A 150 -13.38 -1.52 -8.43
N PRO A 151 -14.37 -2.42 -8.33
CA PRO A 151 -15.79 -2.08 -8.32
C PRO A 151 -16.18 -1.26 -7.10
N THR A 152 -17.20 -0.42 -7.28
CA THR A 152 -17.90 0.25 -6.18
C THR A 152 -18.67 -0.77 -5.35
N MET A 153 -18.47 -0.77 -4.04
CA MET A 153 -19.14 -1.67 -3.10
C MET A 153 -20.13 -0.95 -2.18
N LEU A 154 -19.98 0.36 -1.96
CA LEU A 154 -20.98 1.13 -1.21
C LEU A 154 -21.98 1.77 -2.17
N ALA A 155 -23.26 1.71 -1.80
CA ALA A 155 -24.29 2.45 -2.54
C ALA A 155 -24.00 3.97 -2.47
N PRO A 156 -24.34 4.73 -3.53
CA PRO A 156 -24.20 6.18 -3.52
C PRO A 156 -25.17 6.77 -2.49
N ILE A 157 -24.67 7.05 -1.29
CA ILE A 157 -25.39 7.81 -0.27
C ILE A 157 -25.06 9.30 -0.41
N PRO A 158 -25.94 10.21 0.02
CA PRO A 158 -25.59 11.62 0.13
C PRO A 158 -24.38 11.77 1.06
N VAL A 159 -23.24 12.18 0.50
CA VAL A 159 -22.01 12.40 1.26
C VAL A 159 -21.83 13.91 1.46
N PRO A 160 -21.44 14.37 2.66
CA PRO A 160 -21.05 15.77 2.85
C PRO A 160 -19.94 16.17 1.86
N PRO A 161 -19.81 17.47 1.54
CA PRO A 161 -18.71 17.95 0.73
C PRO A 161 -17.37 17.43 1.25
N ARG A 162 -16.51 16.95 0.35
CA ARG A 162 -15.20 16.36 0.67
C ARG A 162 -14.39 17.21 1.66
N GLU A 163 -14.41 18.53 1.47
CA GLU A 163 -13.66 19.46 2.32
C GLU A 163 -14.23 19.56 3.75
N GLU A 164 -15.54 19.36 3.94
CA GLU A 164 -16.15 19.29 5.27
C GLU A 164 -15.74 18.00 5.99
N THR A 165 -15.75 16.86 5.30
CA THR A 165 -15.31 15.57 5.87
C THR A 165 -13.82 15.60 6.25
N LEU A 166 -13.00 16.32 5.47
CA LEU A 166 -11.56 16.45 5.70
C LEU A 166 -11.19 17.52 6.72
N ALA A 167 -12.07 18.49 7.00
CA ALA A 167 -11.77 19.63 7.86
C ALA A 167 -11.29 19.27 9.28
N PRO A 168 -11.81 18.22 9.95
CA PRO A 168 -11.37 17.83 11.29
C PRO A 168 -9.96 17.23 11.36
N LEU A 169 -9.39 16.80 10.22
CA LEU A 169 -8.08 16.14 10.21
C LEU A 169 -6.94 17.16 10.36
N PRO A 170 -5.84 16.83 11.08
CA PRO A 170 -4.65 17.67 11.09
C PRO A 170 -4.10 17.90 9.68
N LEU A 171 -3.53 19.09 9.42
CA LEU A 171 -3.13 19.53 8.07
C LEU A 171 -2.31 18.51 7.27
N LYS A 172 -1.31 17.85 7.92
CA LYS A 172 -0.49 16.80 7.30
C LYS A 172 -1.39 15.69 6.75
N PHE A 173 -2.15 15.03 7.62
CA PHE A 173 -3.02 13.92 7.26
C PHE A 173 -4.16 14.31 6.32
N ARG A 174 -4.70 15.53 6.47
CA ARG A 174 -5.69 16.09 5.55
C ARG A 174 -5.16 16.14 4.13
N ASN A 175 -3.95 16.65 3.94
CA ASN A 175 -3.34 16.79 2.61
C ASN A 175 -3.01 15.42 2.00
N TYR A 176 -2.45 14.50 2.80
CA TYR A 176 -2.15 13.15 2.31
C TYR A 176 -3.40 12.35 1.97
N LEU A 177 -4.41 12.33 2.86
CA LEU A 177 -5.67 11.65 2.56
C LEU A 177 -6.35 12.26 1.34
N ARG A 178 -6.37 13.60 1.19
CA ARG A 178 -6.87 14.26 -0.04
C ARG A 178 -6.13 13.77 -1.29
N SER A 179 -4.80 13.62 -1.22
CA SER A 179 -3.98 13.14 -2.34
C SER A 179 -4.16 11.66 -2.66
N CYS A 180 -4.71 10.89 -1.71
CA CYS A 180 -5.05 9.48 -1.89
C CYS A 180 -6.43 9.29 -2.55
N LEU A 181 -7.27 10.32 -2.67
CA LEU A 181 -8.58 10.18 -3.29
C LEU A 181 -8.47 10.27 -4.81
N LEU A 182 -9.20 9.39 -5.52
CA LEU A 182 -9.36 9.50 -6.96
C LEU A 182 -10.13 10.80 -7.32
N PRO A 183 -9.96 11.32 -8.55
CA PRO A 183 -10.73 12.47 -9.03
C PRO A 183 -12.24 12.19 -8.90
N GLY A 184 -12.95 13.06 -8.16
CA GLY A 184 -14.39 12.91 -7.94
C GLY A 184 -14.81 11.83 -6.94
N GLU A 185 -13.88 11.03 -6.39
CA GLU A 185 -14.21 9.97 -5.42
C GLU A 185 -14.88 10.54 -4.15
N PRO A 186 -16.08 10.05 -3.78
CA PRO A 186 -16.73 10.46 -2.55
C PRO A 186 -15.99 9.90 -1.32
N LEU A 187 -15.88 10.73 -0.29
CA LEU A 187 -15.29 10.36 1.01
C LEU A 187 -16.40 10.27 2.05
N HIS A 188 -16.92 9.06 2.28
CA HIS A 188 -18.07 8.81 3.15
C HIS A 188 -17.80 9.15 4.61
N ALA A 189 -16.62 8.78 5.09
CA ALA A 189 -16.17 9.07 6.44
C ALA A 189 -14.66 9.31 6.45
N ALA A 190 -14.20 10.15 7.38
CA ALA A 190 -12.80 10.24 7.70
C ALA A 190 -12.60 10.49 9.20
N VAL A 191 -11.57 9.85 9.76
CA VAL A 191 -11.22 9.99 11.18
C VAL A 191 -9.72 10.20 11.30
N PHE A 192 -9.32 11.06 12.24
CA PHE A 192 -7.93 11.15 12.67
C PHE A 192 -7.78 10.36 13.97
N GLN A 193 -6.91 9.34 13.94
CA GLN A 193 -6.56 8.56 15.11
C GLN A 193 -5.17 9.00 15.59
N PRO A 194 -5.06 9.67 16.75
CA PRO A 194 -3.76 9.91 17.35
C PRO A 194 -3.12 8.58 17.78
N ALA A 195 -1.80 8.58 17.94
CA ALA A 195 -1.07 7.38 18.35
C ALA A 195 -1.61 6.81 19.67
N ILE A 196 -1.84 5.50 19.70
CA ILE A 196 -2.36 4.78 20.86
C ILE A 196 -1.19 4.14 21.59
N ARG A 197 -1.19 4.22 22.92
CA ARG A 197 -0.22 3.57 23.81
C ARG A 197 -0.96 2.76 24.86
N GLN A 198 -0.33 1.68 25.33
CA GLN A 198 -0.83 0.96 26.50
C GLN A 198 -0.92 1.90 27.71
N THR A 199 -2.02 1.83 28.46
CA THR A 199 -2.22 2.66 29.66
C THR A 199 -1.38 2.15 30.84
N ALA A 200 -1.23 0.82 30.93
CA ALA A 200 -0.47 0.14 31.98
C ALA A 200 1.01 -0.14 31.60
N GLY A 201 1.86 -0.28 32.62
CA GLY A 201 3.28 -0.64 32.48
C GLY A 201 4.23 0.57 32.40
N THR A 202 5.48 0.36 32.84
CA THR A 202 6.51 1.43 32.94
C THR A 202 6.95 1.98 31.58
N PHE A 203 6.86 1.18 30.52
CA PHE A 203 7.35 1.54 29.19
C PHE A 203 6.26 2.01 28.21
N ARG A 204 4.98 1.82 28.55
CA ARG A 204 3.78 2.20 27.75
C ARG A 204 4.03 2.15 26.24
N PRO A 205 4.25 0.94 25.68
CA PRO A 205 4.55 0.79 24.27
C PRO A 205 3.41 1.32 23.41
N TYR A 206 3.77 1.79 22.22
CA TYR A 206 2.80 2.17 21.21
C TYR A 206 2.09 0.93 20.66
N ILE A 207 0.77 1.03 20.55
CA ILE A 207 -0.11 0.07 19.88
C ILE A 207 -0.36 0.53 18.44
N SER A 208 -0.49 1.83 18.22
CA SER A 208 -0.83 2.42 16.93
C SER A 208 -0.07 3.74 16.71
N PRO A 209 0.47 4.01 15.50
CA PRO A 209 0.92 5.35 15.10
C PRO A 209 -0.23 6.36 14.97
N ASN A 210 0.13 7.63 14.79
CA ASN A 210 -0.81 8.63 14.26
C ASN A 210 -1.24 8.23 12.85
N ARG A 211 -2.54 8.25 12.58
CA ARG A 211 -3.07 7.93 11.25
C ARG A 211 -4.34 8.70 10.93
N ALA A 212 -4.60 8.92 9.65
CA ALA A 212 -5.94 9.20 9.16
C ALA A 212 -6.50 7.97 8.45
N ILE A 213 -7.81 7.82 8.56
CA ILE A 213 -8.56 6.73 7.93
C ILE A 213 -9.67 7.37 7.13
N GLY A 214 -9.80 7.00 5.86
CA GLY A 214 -10.87 7.44 4.98
C GLY A 214 -11.62 6.24 4.42
N ILE A 215 -12.95 6.33 4.37
CA ILE A 215 -13.82 5.33 3.75
C ILE A 215 -14.37 5.92 2.45
N THR A 216 -14.13 5.24 1.34
CA THR A 216 -14.69 5.57 0.03
C THR A 216 -15.63 4.46 -0.42
N GLU A 217 -16.27 4.65 -1.58
CA GLU A 217 -17.12 3.62 -2.18
C GLU A 217 -16.37 2.34 -2.59
N ARG A 218 -15.04 2.39 -2.68
CA ARG A 218 -14.19 1.29 -3.17
C ARG A 218 -13.15 0.83 -2.15
N PHE A 219 -12.71 1.69 -1.25
CA PHE A 219 -11.55 1.41 -0.38
C PHE A 219 -11.78 1.84 1.07
N VAL A 220 -11.15 1.09 1.97
CA VAL A 220 -10.63 1.65 3.23
C VAL A 220 -9.22 2.17 2.95
N ILE A 221 -9.01 3.47 3.15
CA ILE A 221 -7.72 4.14 2.94
C ILE A 221 -7.12 4.49 4.29
N LEU A 222 -5.90 4.02 4.57
CA LEU A 222 -5.12 4.42 5.75
C LEU A 222 -3.94 5.28 5.32
N VAL A 223 -3.69 6.33 6.09
CA VAL A 223 -2.56 7.24 5.92
C VAL A 223 -1.86 7.35 7.27
N GLU A 224 -0.72 6.69 7.43
CA GLU A 224 0.00 6.55 8.69
C GLU A 224 1.32 7.31 8.69
N ASP A 225 1.62 7.94 9.83
CA ASP A 225 2.96 8.43 10.07
C ASP A 225 3.88 7.27 10.47
N ARG A 226 5.12 7.26 9.98
CA ARG A 226 6.12 6.27 10.41
C ARG A 226 6.61 6.65 11.80
N GLN A 227 5.81 6.31 12.82
CA GLN A 227 6.26 6.43 14.18
C GLN A 227 7.24 5.31 14.49
N VAL A 228 8.49 5.70 14.69
CA VAL A 228 9.50 4.80 15.22
C VAL A 228 9.09 4.42 16.64
N LEU A 229 8.69 3.15 16.82
CA LEU A 229 8.29 2.56 18.10
C LEU A 229 9.43 2.50 19.14
N ARG A 230 10.65 2.94 18.78
CA ARG A 230 11.86 2.89 19.62
C ARG A 230 12.46 4.27 19.91
N ARG A 231 12.92 4.41 21.15
CA ARG A 231 13.56 5.60 21.73
C ARG A 231 14.96 5.77 21.11
N GLY A 232 15.15 6.75 20.23
CA GLY A 232 16.49 7.13 19.72
C GLY A 232 16.61 7.42 18.22
N GLU A 233 15.62 7.08 17.38
CA GLU A 233 15.73 7.39 15.94
C GLU A 233 15.56 8.89 15.65
N ARG A 234 16.33 9.37 14.66
CA ARG A 234 16.49 10.78 14.30
C ARG A 234 15.17 11.39 13.84
N SER A 235 14.92 12.65 14.22
CA SER A 235 13.67 13.40 13.97
C SER A 235 13.26 13.46 12.49
N ALA A 236 14.23 13.58 11.57
CA ALA A 236 13.92 13.86 10.16
C ALA A 236 13.07 12.75 9.49
N GLU A 237 13.30 11.48 9.78
CA GLU A 237 12.50 10.41 9.16
C GLU A 237 11.06 10.38 9.68
N ARG A 238 10.82 10.86 10.91
CA ARG A 238 9.48 10.97 11.49
C ARG A 238 8.64 12.04 10.83
N ASP A 239 9.28 13.12 10.38
CA ASP A 239 8.54 14.26 9.85
C ASP A 239 8.12 14.02 8.39
N TYR A 240 8.94 13.29 7.62
CA TYR A 240 8.78 13.14 6.16
C TYR A 240 8.32 11.76 5.70
N ALA A 241 8.22 10.77 6.59
CA ALA A 241 7.69 9.47 6.21
C ALA A 241 6.17 9.48 6.17
N MET A 242 5.62 8.85 5.14
CA MET A 242 4.20 8.56 5.04
C MET A 242 3.99 7.15 4.51
N ILE A 243 3.03 6.47 5.11
CA ILE A 243 2.60 5.15 4.71
C ILE A 243 1.13 5.23 4.31
N GLU A 244 0.79 4.66 3.17
CA GLU A 244 -0.54 4.65 2.62
C GLU A 244 -0.96 3.21 2.35
N HIS A 245 -2.12 2.82 2.86
CA HIS A 245 -2.71 1.52 2.58
C HIS A 245 -4.06 1.69 1.90
N PHE A 246 -4.30 0.85 0.91
CA PHE A 246 -5.56 0.79 0.18
C PHE A 246 -6.11 -0.64 0.28
N TYR A 247 -7.17 -0.82 1.05
CA TYR A 247 -7.87 -2.10 1.19
C TYR A 247 -9.15 -2.07 0.35
N PRO A 248 -9.22 -2.81 -0.77
CA PRO A 248 -10.42 -2.84 -1.60
C PRO A 248 -11.60 -3.47 -0.83
N LEU A 249 -12.73 -2.78 -0.80
CA LEU A 249 -13.93 -3.23 -0.11
C LEU A 249 -14.47 -4.55 -0.70
N GLN A 250 -14.26 -4.81 -1.99
CA GLN A 250 -14.78 -5.99 -2.68
C GLN A 250 -14.27 -7.32 -2.10
N HIS A 251 -13.21 -7.30 -1.30
CA HIS A 251 -12.64 -8.50 -0.68
C HIS A 251 -12.98 -8.64 0.78
N ILE A 252 -13.53 -7.60 1.41
CA ILE A 252 -13.88 -7.59 2.83
C ILE A 252 -15.28 -8.20 2.97
N GLU A 253 -15.35 -9.41 3.51
CA GLU A 253 -16.62 -10.10 3.75
C GLU A 253 -17.30 -9.63 5.03
N HIS A 254 -16.52 -9.55 6.10
CA HIS A 254 -17.03 -9.21 7.41
C HIS A 254 -16.09 -8.26 8.12
N ILE A 255 -16.70 -7.47 8.98
CA ILE A 255 -16.03 -6.46 9.77
C ILE A 255 -16.43 -6.70 11.22
N THR A 256 -15.46 -6.85 12.10
CA THR A 256 -15.70 -7.04 13.53
C THR A 256 -14.98 -5.99 14.36
N LEU A 257 -15.48 -5.79 15.58
CA LEU A 257 -14.83 -4.95 16.58
C LEU A 257 -14.40 -5.81 17.77
N ASP A 258 -13.08 -5.95 17.97
CA ASP A 258 -12.54 -6.58 19.18
C ASP A 258 -12.07 -5.49 20.14
N THR A 259 -12.80 -5.29 21.24
CA THR A 259 -12.48 -4.23 22.20
C THR A 259 -11.71 -4.77 23.40
N THR A 260 -10.60 -4.10 23.70
CA THR A 260 -9.78 -4.27 24.91
C THR A 260 -9.83 -2.98 25.74
N PRO A 261 -9.30 -2.96 26.97
CA PRO A 261 -9.29 -1.73 27.78
C PRO A 261 -8.57 -0.54 27.13
N ASP A 262 -7.55 -0.79 26.30
CA ASP A 262 -6.71 0.25 25.71
C ASP A 262 -7.12 0.63 24.27
N VAL A 263 -7.75 -0.29 23.53
CA VAL A 263 -7.94 -0.17 22.08
C VAL A 263 -9.11 -1.02 21.60
N SER A 264 -9.84 -0.52 20.61
CA SER A 264 -10.78 -1.28 19.78
C SER A 264 -10.13 -1.63 18.45
N TRP A 265 -10.05 -2.90 18.10
CA TRP A 265 -9.53 -3.37 16.82
C TRP A 265 -10.67 -3.49 15.82
N LEU A 266 -10.64 -2.65 14.78
CA LEU A 266 -11.47 -2.83 13.60
C LEU A 266 -10.81 -3.90 12.73
N ARG A 267 -11.41 -5.09 12.68
CA ARG A 267 -10.92 -6.23 11.92
C ARG A 267 -11.61 -6.26 10.56
N LEU A 268 -10.83 -6.22 9.49
CA LEU A 268 -11.30 -6.44 8.13
C LEU A 268 -10.94 -7.88 7.75
N HIS A 269 -11.93 -8.68 7.44
CA HIS A 269 -11.73 -10.10 7.16
C HIS A 269 -12.01 -10.42 5.69
N TYR A 270 -11.09 -11.14 5.05
CA TYR A 270 -11.16 -11.41 3.62
C TYR A 270 -11.83 -12.74 3.26
N ALA A 271 -12.42 -12.76 2.06
CA ALA A 271 -13.42 -13.72 1.61
C ALA A 271 -13.04 -15.22 1.50
N GLN A 272 -11.78 -15.58 1.74
CA GLN A 272 -11.26 -16.87 1.29
C GLN A 272 -10.49 -17.65 2.36
N HIS A 273 -10.58 -17.27 3.64
CA HIS A 273 -9.64 -17.77 4.64
C HIS A 273 -10.25 -18.46 5.88
N VAL A 274 -11.57 -18.69 5.91
CA VAL A 274 -12.24 -19.25 7.10
C VAL A 274 -11.96 -20.76 7.30
N GLN A 275 -11.58 -21.52 6.28
CA GLN A 275 -11.53 -22.98 6.41
C GLN A 275 -10.33 -23.54 7.19
N HIS A 276 -9.22 -22.81 7.39
CA HIS A 276 -8.00 -23.37 8.01
C HIS A 276 -7.42 -22.57 9.19
N GLY A 277 -8.24 -21.75 9.88
CA GLY A 277 -7.90 -21.20 11.21
C GLY A 277 -6.76 -20.18 11.26
N GLY A 278 -6.29 -19.69 10.11
CA GLY A 278 -5.25 -18.66 10.01
C GLY A 278 -5.67 -17.51 9.11
N GLY A 279 -6.90 -17.00 9.30
CA GLY A 279 -7.51 -15.96 8.47
C GLY A 279 -6.57 -14.83 8.10
N ALA A 280 -6.56 -14.43 6.83
CA ALA A 280 -6.04 -13.14 6.42
C ALA A 280 -6.95 -12.06 7.01
N ASP A 281 -6.57 -11.47 8.13
CA ASP A 281 -7.28 -10.34 8.73
C ASP A 281 -6.37 -9.12 8.87
N VAL A 282 -6.93 -7.95 8.62
CA VAL A 282 -6.27 -6.68 8.91
C VAL A 282 -6.90 -6.10 10.16
N GLY A 283 -6.11 -6.00 11.23
CA GLY A 283 -6.50 -5.33 12.47
C GLY A 283 -6.07 -3.87 12.48
N ILE A 284 -7.03 -2.96 12.51
CA ILE A 284 -6.79 -1.51 12.63
C ILE A 284 -7.07 -1.08 14.07
N PRO A 285 -6.04 -0.73 14.86
CA PRO A 285 -6.21 -0.30 16.25
C PRO A 285 -6.74 1.14 16.33
N LEU A 286 -7.87 1.32 17.00
CA LEU A 286 -8.62 2.57 17.12
C LEU A 286 -9.03 2.88 18.56
N LEU A 287 -9.27 4.16 18.84
CA LEU A 287 -10.05 4.56 20.00
C LEU A 287 -11.52 4.12 19.80
N PRO A 288 -12.22 3.70 20.87
CA PRO A 288 -13.60 3.19 20.76
C PRO A 288 -14.56 4.12 20.01
N ALA A 289 -14.46 5.45 20.24
CA ALA A 289 -15.29 6.43 19.56
C ALA A 289 -15.07 6.46 18.02
N HIS A 290 -13.84 6.25 17.58
CA HIS A 290 -13.51 6.20 16.15
C HIS A 290 -13.90 4.86 15.52
N ALA A 291 -13.79 3.77 16.29
CA ALA A 291 -14.19 2.44 15.84
C ALA A 291 -15.68 2.37 15.50
N GLY A 292 -16.54 2.94 16.34
CA GLY A 292 -17.99 3.01 16.08
C GLY A 292 -18.31 3.78 14.79
N LEU A 293 -17.75 4.99 14.64
CA LEU A 293 -17.95 5.82 13.43
C LEU A 293 -17.54 5.10 12.14
N LEU A 294 -16.43 4.36 12.16
CA LEU A 294 -15.96 3.63 10.97
C LEU A 294 -16.78 2.37 10.71
N LEU A 295 -17.22 1.67 11.75
CA LEU A 295 -18.11 0.51 11.60
C LEU A 295 -19.44 0.93 10.96
N ASP A 296 -20.05 2.01 11.43
CA ASP A 296 -21.31 2.54 10.89
C ASP A 296 -21.17 2.91 9.40
N ALA A 297 -20.03 3.52 9.02
CA ALA A 297 -19.75 3.87 7.64
C ALA A 297 -19.51 2.66 6.72
N LEU A 298 -19.09 1.52 7.28
CA LEU A 298 -18.74 0.30 6.55
C LEU A 298 -19.86 -0.75 6.53
N GLN A 299 -20.84 -0.66 7.42
CA GLN A 299 -21.97 -1.59 7.51
C GLN A 299 -22.64 -1.88 6.14
N PRO A 300 -22.88 -0.89 5.25
CA PRO A 300 -23.51 -1.17 3.97
C PRO A 300 -22.70 -2.08 3.04
N ALA A 301 -21.36 -2.12 3.17
CA ALA A 301 -20.53 -3.01 2.37
C ALA A 301 -20.70 -4.49 2.78
N THR A 302 -20.87 -4.75 4.08
CA THR A 302 -21.02 -6.11 4.61
C THR A 302 -22.36 -6.75 4.29
N GLU A 303 -23.42 -5.95 4.15
CA GLU A 303 -24.76 -6.43 3.80
C GLU A 303 -24.86 -6.92 2.34
N LEU A 304 -24.00 -6.41 1.45
CA LEU A 304 -23.98 -6.78 0.02
C LEU A 304 -23.17 -8.06 -0.27
N ALA A 305 -22.33 -8.50 0.67
CA ALA A 305 -21.50 -9.69 0.51
C ALA A 305 -22.21 -11.00 0.90
N CYS A 306 -23.39 -10.92 1.51
CA CYS A 306 -24.23 -12.06 1.91
C CYS A 306 -25.27 -12.38 0.83
#